data_AF-A0A8T5FFR9-F1
#
_entry.id   AF-A0A8T5FFR9-F1
#
_cell.length_a   1.000
_cell.length_b   1.000
_cell.length_c   1.000
_cell.angle_alpha   90.00
_cell.angle_beta   90.00
_cell.angle_gamma   90.00
#
_symmetry.space_group_name_H-M   'P 1'
#
loop_
_entity.id
_entity.type
_entity.pdbx_description
1 polymer ?
#
loop_
_entity_poly.entity_id
_entity_poly.type
_entity_poly.pdbx_seq_one_letter_code
_entity_poly.pdbx_strand_id
1 'polypeptide(L)' 'MMEDIDLNKKVKLLYTNYRGETSIRNIIPKKIVFISNEWHKEEQWCILAYDLNKQADRTFACKDIKKWY' A
#
# COMPACT_ATOMS: atom_id res chain seq x y z
N MET A 1 -15.15 15.48 2.80
CA MET A 1 -13.92 16.29 2.95
C MET A 1 -12.77 15.36 2.67
N MET A 2 -12.07 15.49 1.52
CA MET A 2 -10.86 14.69 1.28
C MET A 2 -9.87 15.11 2.37
N GLU A 3 -9.37 14.16 3.17
CA GLU A 3 -8.18 14.42 3.99
C GLU A 3 -7.11 15.01 3.07
N ASP A 4 -6.54 16.14 3.46
CA ASP A 4 -5.49 16.81 2.68
C ASP A 4 -4.35 15.81 2.44
N ILE A 5 -4.21 15.40 1.17
CA ILE A 5 -3.17 14.48 0.74
C ILE A 5 -1.84 15.22 0.83
N ASP A 6 -1.09 14.97 1.91
CA ASP A 6 0.25 15.51 2.10
C ASP A 6 1.24 14.80 1.17
N LEU A 7 1.51 15.43 0.02
CA LEU A 7 2.43 14.90 -1.00
C LEU A 7 3.88 14.78 -0.53
N ASN A 8 4.27 15.43 0.57
CA ASN A 8 5.62 15.25 1.14
C ASN A 8 5.82 13.85 1.74
N LYS A 9 4.72 13.14 2.04
CA LYS A 9 4.75 11.75 2.54
C LYS A 9 4.71 10.73 1.41
N LYS A 10 4.84 11.15 0.15
CA LYS A 10 4.78 10.26 -1.01
C LYS A 10 5.93 9.27 -0.99
N VAL A 11 5.58 7.98 -1.05
CA VAL A 11 6.53 6.88 -1.19
C VAL A 11 6.30 6.15 -2.50
N LYS A 12 7.39 5.80 -3.18
CA LYS A 12 7.37 5.00 -4.40
C LYS A 12 7.88 3.58 -4.09
N LEU A 13 7.13 2.58 -4.52
CA LEU A 13 7.45 1.18 -4.26
C LEU A 13 7.16 0.27 -5.46
N LEU A 14 7.89 -0.84 -5.57
CA LEU A 14 7.61 -1.94 -6.50
C LEU A 14 6.81 -3.01 -5.75
N TYR A 15 5.60 -3.32 -6.19
CA TYR A 15 4.67 -4.19 -5.48
C TYR A 15 4.06 -5.26 -6.38
N THR A 16 3.95 -6.47 -5.85
CA THR A 16 3.22 -7.58 -6.48
C THR A 16 1.82 -7.68 -5.88
N ASN A 17 0.77 -7.59 -6.69
CA ASN A 17 -0.61 -7.73 -6.20
C ASN A 17 -1.04 -9.20 -6.05
N TYR A 18 -2.27 -9.43 -5.56
CA TYR A 18 -2.84 -10.77 -5.42
C TYR A 18 -2.99 -11.55 -6.74
N ARG A 19 -2.91 -10.87 -7.90
CA ARG A 19 -2.92 -11.47 -9.24
C ARG A 19 -1.51 -11.85 -9.72
N GLY A 20 -0.48 -11.65 -8.91
CA GLY A 20 0.92 -11.86 -9.30
C GLY A 20 1.52 -10.75 -10.16
N GLU A 21 0.77 -9.67 -10.41
CA GLU A 21 1.24 -8.57 -11.27
C GLU A 21 2.13 -7.63 -10.46
N THR A 22 3.35 -7.44 -10.95
CA THR A 22 4.34 -6.56 -10.31
C THR A 22 4.37 -5.21 -11.01
N SER A 23 4.20 -4.13 -10.26
CA SER A 23 4.19 -2.78 -10.83
C SER A 23 4.57 -1.71 -9.80
N ILE A 24 4.96 -0.55 -10.31
CA ILE A 24 5.30 0.60 -9.47
C ILE A 24 4.02 1.23 -8.90
N ARG A 25 4.06 1.62 -7.63
CA ARG A 25 3.00 2.35 -6.94
C ARG A 25 3.56 3.59 -6.27
N ASN A 26 2.79 4.66 -6.33
CA ASN A 26 3.00 5.89 -5.58
C ASN A 26 1.91 5.94 -4.52
N ILE A 27 2.30 5.92 -3.25
CA ILE A 27 1.36 5.86 -2.14
C ILE A 27 1.63 7.00 -1.17
N ILE A 28 0.58 7.43 -0.46
CA ILE A 28 0.71 8.20 0.77
C ILE A 28 0.42 7.26 1.95
N PRO A 29 1.44 6.79 2.68
CA PRO A 29 1.24 5.90 3.82
C PRO A 29 0.46 6.60 4.94
N LYS A 30 -0.50 5.89 5.54
CA LYS A 30 -1.28 6.35 6.69
C LYS A 30 -0.85 5.65 7.98
N LYS A 31 -0.72 4.31 7.95
CA LYS A 31 -0.33 3.51 9.12
C LYS A 31 0.26 2.16 8.71
N ILE A 32 1.16 1.63 9.54
CA ILE A 32 1.63 0.23 9.48
C ILE A 32 0.92 -0.57 10.58
N VAL A 33 0.36 -1.71 10.23
CA VAL A 33 -0.46 -2.55 11.12
C VAL A 33 -0.18 -4.03 10.88
N PHE A 34 -0.27 -4.86 11.92
CA PHE A 34 -0.22 -6.32 11.82
C PHE A 34 -1.66 -6.85 11.87
N ILE A 35 -2.20 -7.26 10.73
CA ILE A 35 -3.62 -7.63 10.59
C ILE A 35 -3.80 -8.79 9.61
N SER A 36 -4.95 -9.46 9.71
CA SER A 36 -5.57 -10.24 8.64
C SER A 36 -6.89 -9.59 8.21
N ASN A 37 -7.27 -9.75 6.95
CA ASN A 37 -8.57 -9.29 6.42
C ASN A 37 -9.02 -10.16 5.23
N GLU A 38 -10.15 -9.81 4.60
CA GLU A 38 -10.71 -10.58 3.48
C GLU A 38 -9.74 -10.75 2.28
N TRP A 39 -8.81 -9.80 2.10
CA TRP A 39 -7.80 -9.79 1.04
C TRP A 39 -6.46 -10.41 1.49
N HIS A 40 -6.17 -10.36 2.79
CA HIS A 40 -4.95 -10.84 3.45
C HIS A 40 -5.33 -11.85 4.54
N LYS A 41 -5.59 -13.10 4.14
CA LYS A 41 -6.15 -14.13 5.03
C LYS A 41 -5.21 -14.55 6.16
N GLU A 42 -3.91 -14.38 5.97
CA GLU A 42 -2.89 -14.61 7.00
C GLU A 42 -2.51 -13.29 7.66
N GLU A 43 -2.35 -13.29 8.98
CA GLU A 43 -1.86 -12.12 9.70
C GLU A 43 -0.45 -11.75 9.22
N GLN A 44 -0.28 -10.49 8.84
CA GLN A 44 0.99 -9.99 8.34
C GLN A 44 1.08 -8.48 8.51
N TRP A 45 2.30 -7.97 8.39
CA TRP A 45 2.52 -6.54 8.33
C TRP A 45 1.95 -5.97 7.03
N CYS A 46 1.14 -4.93 7.19
CA CYS A 46 0.44 -4.24 6.12
C CYS A 46 0.60 -2.73 6.28
N ILE A 47 0.59 -2.03 5.14
CA ILE A 47 0.56 -0.57 5.07
C ILE A 47 -0.81 -0.15 4.56
N LEU A 48 -1.55 0.58 5.39
CA LEU A 48 -2.74 1.30 4.96
C LEU A 48 -2.28 2.59 4.31
N ALA A 49 -2.67 2.82 3.05
CA ALA A 49 -2.20 3.96 2.29
C ALA A 49 -3.21 4.41 1.24
N TYR A 50 -3.16 5.68 0.88
CA TYR A 50 -3.85 6.18 -0.31
C TYR A 50 -2.98 5.91 -1.55
N ASP A 51 -3.47 5.12 -2.49
CA ASP A 51 -2.79 4.81 -3.74
C ASP A 51 -3.07 5.90 -4.77
N LEU A 52 -2.07 6.73 -5.08
CA LEU A 52 -2.18 7.82 -6.05
C LEU A 52 -2.39 7.31 -7.48
N ASN A 53 -1.96 6.09 -7.80
CA ASN A 53 -2.18 5.50 -9.12
C ASN A 53 -3.61 4.98 -9.29
N LYS A 54 -4.28 4.59 -8.20
CA LYS A 54 -5.65 4.07 -8.20
C LYS A 54 -6.69 5.06 -7.67
N GLN A 55 -6.23 6.19 -7.10
CA GLN A 55 -7.05 7.21 -6.47
C GLN A 55 -7.98 6.64 -5.38
N ALA A 56 -7.46 5.71 -4.57
CA ALA A 56 -8.24 5.02 -3.55
C ALA A 56 -7.38 4.52 -2.39
N ASP A 57 -7.99 4.36 -1.21
CA ASP A 57 -7.35 3.68 -0.07
C ASP A 57 -7.14 2.20 -0.37
N ARG A 58 -5.94 1.71 -0.05
CA ARG A 58 -5.51 0.33 -0.27
C ARG A 58 -4.65 -0.15 0.89
N THR A 59 -4.65 -1.47 1.06
CA THR A 59 -3.78 -2.19 1.98
C THR A 59 -2.68 -2.86 1.15
N PHE A 60 -1.43 -2.60 1.50
CA PHE A 60 -0.26 -3.19 0.86
C PHE A 60 0.41 -4.15 1.85
N ALA A 61 0.49 -5.43 1.50
CA ALA A 61 1.22 -6.40 2.31
C ALA A 61 2.73 -6.13 2.22
N CYS A 62 3.40 -5.95 3.36
CA CYS A 62 4.82 -5.63 3.38
C CYS A 62 5.68 -6.72 2.72
N LYS A 63 5.26 -8.00 2.81
CA LYS A 63 5.95 -9.14 2.19
C LYS A 63 5.97 -9.10 0.65
N ASP A 64 5.02 -8.39 0.06
CA ASP A 64 4.86 -8.27 -1.39
C ASP A 64 5.52 -7.01 -1.97
N ILE A 65 6.12 -6.19 -1.12
CA ILE A 65 6.96 -5.06 -1.53
C ILE A 65 8.34 -5.61 -1.93
N LYS A 66 8.70 -5.43 -3.20
CA LYS A 66 9.95 -5.94 -3.78
C LYS A 66 11.09 -4.93 -3.71
N LYS A 67 10.77 -3.63 -3.70
CA LYS A 67 11.76 -2.54 -3.67
C LYS A 67 11.13 -1.22 -3.22
N TRP A 68 11.91 -0.43 -2.50
CA TRP A 68 11.67 0.98 -2.18
C TRP A 68 12.59 1.88 -3.01
N TYR A 69 12.13 3.09 -3.35
CA TYR A 69 12.90 4.09 -4.10
C TYR A 69 13.10 5.35 -3.26
#